data_AF-A0A358ENT0-F1
#
_entry.id   AF-A0A358ENT0-F1
#
_cell.length_a   1.000
_cell.length_b   1.000
_cell.length_c   1.000
_cell.angle_alpha   90.00
_cell.angle_beta   90.00
_cell.angle_gamma   90.00
#
_symmetry.space_group_name_H-M   'P 1'
#
loop_
_entity.id
_entity.type
_entity.pdbx_description
1 polymer ?
#
loop_
_entity_poly.entity_id
_entity_poly.type
_entity_poly.pdbx_seq_one_letter_code
_entity_poly.pdbx_strand_id
1 'polypeptide(L)'
;MKKIIMLAVAAMLTFNVSAADDDKKPAKKGRGGIQALLKELDLTAEQKKAIAAFSKENRKKNAEARKLEGEERKAALKKITEARAAKMKEVLTEDQAKKLKELQAKGRADRKKKTENK
;
A
#
# COMPACT_ATOMS: atom_id res chain seq x y z
N MET A 1 22.03 -8.47 10.30
CA MET A 1 21.55 -9.50 11.24
C MET A 1 20.46 -8.94 12.13
N LYS A 2 19.20 -9.37 11.95
CA LYS A 2 18.16 -9.29 12.97
C LYS A 2 17.01 -10.26 12.62
N LYS A 3 17.04 -11.40 13.32
CA LYS A 3 15.98 -12.39 13.63
C LYS A 3 15.00 -12.72 12.51
N ILE A 4 15.37 -13.74 11.71
CA ILE A 4 14.43 -14.53 10.93
C ILE A 4 13.65 -15.39 11.93
N ILE A 5 12.46 -14.93 12.31
CA ILE A 5 11.48 -15.78 12.97
C ILE A 5 10.88 -16.63 11.84
N MET A 6 11.44 -17.83 11.64
CA MET A 6 10.75 -18.91 10.94
C MET A 6 9.48 -19.24 11.73
N LEU A 7 8.34 -18.78 11.27
CA LEU A 7 7.04 -19.31 11.67
C LEU A 7 6.45 -20.02 10.46
N ALA A 8 6.48 -21.35 10.53
CA ALA A 8 5.75 -22.23 9.62
C ALA A 8 4.27 -21.85 9.66
N VAL A 9 3.72 -21.36 8.55
CA VAL A 9 2.30 -21.02 8.45
C VAL A 9 1.57 -22.21 7.84
N ALA A 10 1.09 -23.09 8.73
CA ALA A 10 -0.01 -23.98 8.45
C ALA A 10 -1.24 -23.44 9.20
N ALA A 11 -2.27 -23.03 8.47
CA ALA A 11 -3.69 -23.17 8.81
C ALA A 11 -4.55 -22.35 7.85
N MET A 12 -5.38 -23.06 7.07
CA MET A 12 -6.53 -22.52 6.36
C MET A 12 -7.50 -21.84 7.33
N LEU A 13 -7.99 -20.65 6.99
CA LEU A 13 -9.32 -20.18 7.40
C LEU A 13 -9.93 -19.33 6.27
N THR A 14 -10.97 -19.88 5.65
CA THR A 14 -11.86 -19.20 4.72
C THR A 14 -12.72 -18.20 5.49
N PHE A 15 -12.51 -16.90 5.27
CA PHE A 15 -13.40 -15.86 5.77
C PHE A 15 -14.18 -15.23 4.61
N ASN A 16 -15.47 -15.57 4.56
CA ASN A 16 -16.49 -14.79 3.86
C ASN A 16 -16.51 -13.38 4.45
N VAL A 17 -16.06 -12.39 3.67
CA VAL A 17 -16.36 -10.97 3.95
C VAL A 17 -17.67 -10.65 3.26
N SER A 18 -18.73 -10.56 4.07
CA SER A 18 -19.98 -9.92 3.68
C SER A 18 -19.72 -8.41 3.62
N ALA A 19 -19.84 -7.83 2.43
CA ALA A 19 -19.75 -6.40 2.23
C ALA A 19 -21.13 -5.79 2.53
N ALA A 20 -21.23 -5.04 3.63
CA ALA A 20 -22.40 -4.22 3.90
C ALA A 20 -22.35 -2.95 3.05
N ASP A 21 -23.49 -2.66 2.45
CA ASP A 21 -23.82 -1.58 1.53
C ASP A 21 -23.48 -0.17 2.03
N ASP A 22 -23.02 0.66 1.10
CA ASP A 22 -23.02 2.12 1.23
C ASP A 22 -23.31 2.74 -0.14
N ASP A 23 -24.60 2.97 -0.40
CA ASP A 23 -25.16 3.65 -1.57
C ASP A 23 -24.78 5.15 -1.59
N LYS A 24 -23.58 5.47 -2.09
CA LYS A 24 -23.22 6.82 -2.58
C LYS A 24 -22.31 6.68 -3.78
N LYS A 25 -22.73 7.24 -4.94
CA LYS A 25 -22.04 7.32 -6.25
C LYS A 25 -20.61 6.74 -6.23
N PRO A 26 -20.27 5.71 -7.05
CA PRO A 26 -18.96 5.06 -6.97
C PRO A 26 -17.89 6.12 -7.19
N ALA A 27 -17.21 6.52 -6.11
CA ALA A 27 -16.04 7.37 -6.18
C ALA A 27 -15.14 6.70 -7.21
N LYS A 28 -14.92 7.33 -8.38
CA LYS A 28 -14.14 6.79 -9.51
C LYS A 28 -13.01 5.99 -8.91
N LYS A 29 -13.15 4.66 -8.90
CA LYS A 29 -12.37 3.75 -8.05
C LYS A 29 -10.93 3.94 -8.49
N GLY A 30 -10.23 4.84 -7.80
CA GLY A 30 -8.94 5.34 -8.22
C GLY A 30 -8.07 4.12 -8.39
N ARG A 31 -7.71 3.87 -9.65
CA ARG A 31 -6.96 2.69 -10.08
C ARG A 31 -5.89 2.40 -9.04
N GLY A 32 -6.03 1.24 -8.42
CA GLY A 32 -5.51 0.90 -7.10
C GLY A 32 -4.20 1.58 -6.72
N GLY A 33 -4.27 2.46 -5.72
CA GLY A 33 -3.07 2.87 -5.00
C GLY A 33 -2.39 1.65 -4.36
N ILE A 34 -1.29 1.88 -3.68
CA ILE A 34 -0.55 0.83 -2.97
C ILE A 34 -1.43 0.01 -1.99
N GLN A 35 -2.59 0.49 -1.53
CA GLN A 35 -3.57 -0.37 -0.84
C GLN A 35 -4.10 -1.55 -1.70
N ALA A 36 -4.29 -1.38 -3.00
CA ALA A 36 -4.69 -2.47 -3.88
C ALA A 36 -3.56 -3.49 -4.05
N LEU A 37 -2.32 -3.02 -4.21
CA LEU A 37 -1.14 -3.89 -4.29
C LEU A 37 -0.93 -4.67 -2.98
N LEU A 38 -1.20 -4.04 -1.83
CA LEU A 38 -1.13 -4.70 -0.52
C LEU A 38 -2.23 -5.76 -0.32
N LYS A 39 -3.34 -5.73 -1.09
CA LYS A 39 -4.35 -6.80 -1.07
C LYS A 39 -3.92 -8.04 -1.85
N GLU A 40 -3.04 -7.86 -2.83
CA GLU A 40 -2.42 -8.94 -3.61
C GLU A 40 -1.23 -9.57 -2.86
N LEU A 41 -0.79 -8.94 -1.77
CA LEU A 41 0.13 -9.52 -0.81
C LEU A 41 -0.66 -10.32 0.22
N ASP A 42 -0.21 -11.53 0.49
CA ASP A 42 -0.73 -12.40 1.55
C ASP A 42 -0.24 -11.90 2.92
N LEU A 43 -0.72 -10.72 3.33
CA LEU A 43 -0.35 -10.08 4.59
C LEU A 43 -1.09 -10.72 5.76
N THR A 44 -0.37 -10.93 6.87
CA THR A 44 -0.96 -11.40 8.13
C THR A 44 -1.89 -10.34 8.73
N ALA A 45 -2.76 -10.74 9.65
CA ALA A 45 -3.66 -9.82 10.35
C ALA A 45 -2.89 -8.71 11.11
N GLU A 46 -1.76 -9.08 11.72
CA GLU A 46 -0.89 -8.14 12.44
C GLU A 46 -0.22 -7.15 11.49
N GLN A 47 0.30 -7.63 10.34
CA GLN A 47 0.88 -6.77 9.31
C GLN A 47 -0.16 -5.78 8.77
N LYS A 48 -1.38 -6.25 8.49
CA LYS A 48 -2.51 -5.41 8.06
C LYS A 48 -2.84 -4.35 9.10
N LYS A 49 -2.89 -4.72 10.39
CA LYS A 49 -3.16 -3.80 11.51
C LYS A 49 -2.08 -2.73 11.63
N ALA A 50 -0.81 -3.11 11.55
CA ALA A 50 0.32 -2.17 11.59
C ALA A 50 0.29 -1.18 10.42
N ILE A 51 0.02 -1.66 9.21
CA ILE A 51 -0.08 -0.81 8.01
C ILE A 51 -1.30 0.11 8.07
N ALA A 52 -2.43 -0.37 8.59
CA ALA A 52 -3.65 0.42 8.75
C ALA A 52 -3.45 1.55 9.77
N ALA A 53 -2.83 1.25 10.92
CA ALA A 53 -2.50 2.25 11.94
C ALA A 53 -1.58 3.33 11.38
N PHE A 54 -0.49 2.92 10.72
CA PHE A 54 0.43 3.86 10.05
C PHE A 54 -0.29 4.71 9.00
N SER A 55 -1.18 4.10 8.19
CA SER A 55 -1.93 4.83 7.16
C SER A 55 -2.89 5.85 7.77
N LYS A 56 -3.53 5.52 8.90
CA LYS A 56 -4.46 6.41 9.61
C LYS A 56 -3.71 7.62 10.17
N GLU A 57 -2.57 7.40 10.79
CA GLU A 57 -1.72 8.46 11.35
C GLU A 57 -1.19 9.41 10.25
N ASN A 58 -0.73 8.85 9.13
CA ASN A 58 -0.13 9.62 8.05
C ASN A 58 -1.16 10.24 7.08
N ARG A 59 -2.46 9.96 7.27
CA ARG A 59 -3.53 10.51 6.41
C ARG A 59 -3.57 12.03 6.46
N LYS A 60 -3.43 12.62 7.66
CA LYS A 60 -3.42 14.08 7.85
C LYS A 60 -2.20 14.73 7.20
N LYS A 61 -1.01 14.17 7.45
CA LYS A 61 0.26 14.61 6.82
C LYS A 61 0.18 14.61 5.29
N ASN A 62 -0.43 13.57 4.72
CA ASN A 62 -0.62 13.48 3.26
C ASN A 62 -1.68 14.47 2.74
N ALA A 63 -2.73 14.76 3.52
CA ALA A 63 -3.70 15.78 3.16
C ALA A 63 -3.09 17.18 3.18
N GLU A 64 -2.29 17.49 4.20
CA GLU A 64 -1.56 18.76 4.33
C GLU A 64 -0.52 18.94 3.22
N ALA A 65 0.30 17.91 2.97
CA ALA A 65 1.29 17.95 1.89
C ALA A 65 0.66 18.19 0.50
N ARG A 66 -0.60 17.76 0.30
CA ARG A 66 -1.34 17.99 -0.96
C ARG A 66 -1.88 19.41 -1.11
N LYS A 67 -1.97 20.18 -0.03
CA LYS A 67 -2.35 21.60 -0.06
C LYS A 67 -1.17 22.51 -0.43
N LEU A 68 0.07 22.03 -0.27
CA LEU A 68 1.27 22.72 -0.72
C LEU A 68 1.36 22.71 -2.25
N GLU A 69 2.21 23.57 -2.81
CA GLU A 69 2.49 23.63 -4.25
C GLU A 69 3.98 23.48 -4.57
N GLY A 70 4.31 23.31 -5.85
CA GLY A 70 5.68 23.29 -6.35
C GLY A 70 6.63 22.30 -5.66
N GLU A 71 7.83 22.77 -5.35
CA GLU A 71 8.90 21.99 -4.72
C GLU A 71 8.57 21.61 -3.27
N GLU A 72 7.86 22.46 -2.53
CA GLU A 72 7.47 22.16 -1.14
C GLU A 72 6.54 20.95 -1.08
N ARG A 73 5.56 20.90 -1.99
CA ARG A 73 4.70 19.72 -2.14
C ARG A 73 5.51 18.47 -2.47
N LYS A 74 6.45 18.55 -3.42
CA LYS A 74 7.29 17.40 -3.80
C LYS A 74 8.11 16.91 -2.62
N ALA A 75 8.76 17.82 -1.90
CA ALA A 75 9.58 17.49 -0.73
C ALA A 75 8.74 16.85 0.39
N ALA A 76 7.56 17.41 0.70
CA ALA A 76 6.66 16.86 1.72
C ALA A 76 6.15 15.46 1.35
N LEU A 77 5.72 15.27 0.10
CA LEU A 77 5.27 13.96 -0.38
C LEU A 77 6.41 12.94 -0.45
N LYS A 78 7.64 13.36 -0.78
CA LYS A 78 8.83 12.51 -0.77
C LYS A 78 9.10 11.98 0.64
N LYS A 79 9.12 12.85 1.66
CA LYS A 79 9.29 12.46 3.07
C LYS A 79 8.24 11.44 3.52
N ILE A 80 6.97 11.65 3.15
CA ILE A 80 5.88 10.71 3.46
C ILE A 80 6.11 9.36 2.76
N THR A 81 6.58 9.38 1.52
CA THR A 81 6.88 8.17 0.75
C THR A 81 8.03 7.38 1.35
N GLU A 82 9.10 8.06 1.77
CA GLU A 82 10.26 7.46 2.44
C GLU A 82 9.87 6.83 3.79
N ALA A 83 9.10 7.56 4.61
CA ALA A 83 8.58 7.03 5.88
C ALA A 83 7.72 5.78 5.66
N ARG A 84 6.88 5.79 4.62
CA ARG A 84 6.10 4.62 4.23
C ARG A 84 7.01 3.46 3.80
N ALA A 85 8.03 3.72 2.99
CA ALA A 85 8.95 2.69 2.51
C ALA A 85 9.71 2.04 3.67
N ALA A 86 10.16 2.82 4.64
CA ALA A 86 10.78 2.32 5.87
C ALA A 86 9.80 1.40 6.61
N LYS A 87 8.54 1.84 6.81
CA LYS A 87 7.56 1.01 7.51
C LYS A 87 7.22 -0.27 6.77
N MET A 88 7.17 -0.26 5.43
CA MET A 88 6.97 -1.47 4.65
C MET A 88 8.14 -2.44 4.81
N LYS A 89 9.39 -1.96 4.89
CA LYS A 89 10.57 -2.83 5.12
C LYS A 89 10.57 -3.49 6.50
N GLU A 90 10.02 -2.82 7.51
CA GLU A 90 9.90 -3.39 8.86
C GLU A 90 8.79 -4.45 8.95
N VAL A 91 7.68 -4.23 8.24
CA VAL A 91 6.47 -5.04 8.40
C VAL A 91 6.44 -6.22 7.42
N LEU A 92 6.97 -6.05 6.21
CA LEU A 92 6.93 -7.08 5.16
C LEU A 92 8.14 -8.01 5.27
N THR A 93 7.93 -9.28 4.94
CA THR A 93 9.04 -10.22 4.71
C THR A 93 9.77 -9.88 3.40
N GLU A 94 10.96 -10.46 3.20
CA GLU A 94 11.73 -10.24 1.97
C GLU A 94 10.95 -10.65 0.71
N ASP A 95 10.24 -11.79 0.75
CA ASP A 95 9.46 -12.28 -0.37
C ASP A 95 8.22 -11.41 -0.65
N GLN A 96 7.54 -10.96 0.41
CA GLN A 96 6.44 -10.00 0.28
C GLN A 96 6.94 -8.65 -0.30
N ALA A 97 8.13 -8.21 0.08
CA ALA A 97 8.74 -6.99 -0.43
C ALA A 97 9.15 -7.13 -1.92
N LYS A 98 9.64 -8.30 -2.34
CA LYS A 98 9.91 -8.62 -3.76
C LYS A 98 8.62 -8.59 -4.58
N LYS A 99 7.59 -9.32 -4.15
CA LYS A 99 6.26 -9.33 -4.80
C LYS A 99 5.69 -7.93 -4.91
N LEU A 100 5.80 -7.11 -3.86
CA LEU A 100 5.35 -5.72 -3.88
C LEU A 100 6.10 -4.89 -4.94
N LYS A 101 7.42 -5.06 -5.10
CA LYS A 101 8.21 -4.35 -6.12
C LYS A 101 7.79 -4.75 -7.53
N GLU A 102 7.57 -6.04 -7.78
CA GLU A 102 7.10 -6.55 -9.08
C GLU A 102 5.72 -5.97 -9.44
N LEU A 103 4.78 -6.00 -8.49
CA LEU A 103 3.45 -5.41 -8.66
C LEU A 103 3.52 -3.90 -8.93
N GLN A 104 4.41 -3.18 -8.24
CA GLN A 104 4.66 -1.76 -8.51
C GLN A 104 5.24 -1.52 -9.91
N ALA A 105 6.20 -2.35 -10.35
CA ALA A 105 6.80 -2.25 -11.67
C ALA A 105 5.76 -2.53 -12.77
N LYS A 106 4.95 -3.58 -12.62
CA LYS A 106 3.84 -3.90 -13.51
C LYS A 106 2.84 -2.75 -13.60
N GLY A 107 2.39 -2.21 -12.46
CA GLY A 107 1.48 -1.07 -12.43
C GLY A 107 2.08 0.23 -13.01
N ARG A 108 3.41 0.39 -13.05
CA ARG A 108 4.07 1.49 -13.77
C ARG A 108 4.09 1.23 -15.28
N ALA A 109 4.45 0.02 -15.70
CA ALA A 109 4.47 -0.37 -17.11
C ALA A 109 3.09 -0.25 -17.75
N ASP A 110 2.04 -0.72 -17.08
CA ASP A 110 0.65 -0.63 -17.56
C ASP A 110 0.17 0.82 -17.71
N ARG A 111 0.61 1.72 -16.83
CA ARG A 111 0.33 3.15 -16.94
C ARG A 111 1.07 3.79 -18.10
N LYS A 112 2.33 3.40 -18.33
CA LYS A 112 3.14 3.88 -19.46
C LYS A 112 2.49 3.48 -20.79
N LYS A 113 2.16 2.20 -20.96
CA LYS A 113 1.46 1.70 -22.15
C LYS A 113 0.12 2.40 -22.40
N LYS A 114 -0.67 2.66 -21.35
CA LYS A 114 -1.94 3.39 -21.48
C LYS A 114 -1.75 4.86 -21.89
N THR A 115 -0.62 5.47 -21.56
CA THR A 115 -0.31 6.85 -21.91
C THR A 115 0.24 6.95 -23.34
N GLU A 116 0.96 5.93 -23.81
CA GLU A 116 1.46 5.84 -25.20
C GLU A 116 0.35 5.51 -26.21
N ASN A 117 -0.71 4.81 -25.79
CA ASN A 117 -1.83 4.41 -26.65
C ASN A 117 -2.99 5.42 -26.67
N LYS A 118 -2.78 6.65 -26.18
CA LYS A 118 -3.79 7.70 -26.04
C LYS A 118 -3.28 9.00 -26.63
#